data_AF-A0AA46X2H3-F1
#
_entry.id   AF-A0AA46X2H3-F1
#
_cell.length_a   1.000
_cell.length_b   1.000
_cell.length_c   1.000
_cell.angle_alpha   90.00
_cell.angle_beta   90.00
_cell.angle_gamma   90.00
#
_symmetry.space_group_name_H-M   'P 1'
#
loop_
_entity.id
_entity.type
_entity.pdbx_description
1 polymer ?
#
loop_
_entity_poly.entity_id
_entity_poly.type
_entity_poly.pdbx_seq_one_letter_code
_entity_poly.pdbx_strand_id
1 'polypeptide(L)'
;MKRIVGLSIIFALSSTLVMANVTVPELANAIQLGDENKVTQYLAEGGNPNATLVQGQTLVFASVGAMNNKALKQLIDAGADVNRGGSIGGRPAMSPLMLAVSVSNNDAIKLLVDAGGNVNTKYMGISARQMAKNLGNHDALVLLTPTDIKPVDAGSTHINIKDFSSKTILSQLSPADQIKAKQDAKRGEHLSYPLYEKGKGFFTGLAETMVFGVEKGRIRLNLITPYSLYRHGYYEEVQTFIPFTDEAKTEILANKDKVYIVPWSETYGVIPSYIKNLVIRKNGQIYHAQEVSPNYLMRLGVSSTYAFDINLFDGEPMEIIAIDASNNKQLVMPIDRKFYEKRGWY
;
A
#
# COMPACT_ATOMS: atom_id res chain seq x y z
N MET A 1 68.83 -27.25 -44.83
CA MET A 1 68.46 -25.82 -44.79
C MET A 1 66.94 -25.69 -44.87
N LYS A 2 66.37 -24.88 -43.97
CA LYS A 2 65.02 -24.28 -43.83
C LYS A 2 63.99 -24.52 -44.98
N ARG A 3 62.84 -25.14 -44.70
CA ARG A 3 61.50 -24.55 -44.35
C ARG A 3 60.91 -23.64 -45.42
N ILE A 4 59.77 -24.03 -46.03
CA ILE A 4 58.58 -23.17 -46.23
C ILE A 4 57.33 -24.08 -46.21
N VAL A 5 56.65 -24.15 -45.07
CA VAL A 5 55.24 -24.56 -45.00
C VAL A 5 54.45 -23.26 -45.05
N GLY A 6 53.60 -23.10 -46.06
CA GLY A 6 52.72 -21.95 -46.21
C GLY A 6 51.68 -21.93 -45.08
N LEU A 7 51.81 -20.97 -44.18
CA LEU A 7 50.79 -20.66 -43.19
C LEU A 7 49.88 -19.59 -43.80
N SER A 8 48.71 -20.00 -44.27
CA SER A 8 47.64 -19.07 -44.66
C SER A 8 47.10 -18.38 -43.42
N ILE A 9 47.54 -17.15 -43.19
CA ILE A 9 46.99 -16.28 -42.14
C ILE A 9 45.68 -15.72 -42.66
N ILE A 10 44.56 -16.28 -42.18
CA ILE A 10 43.24 -15.65 -42.32
C ILE A 10 43.21 -14.52 -41.28
N PHE A 11 43.56 -13.30 -41.71
CA PHE A 11 43.21 -12.09 -40.95
C PHE A 11 41.70 -11.87 -41.14
N ALA A 12 40.90 -12.48 -40.26
CA ALA A 12 39.54 -12.01 -40.06
C ALA A 12 39.64 -10.62 -39.43
N LEU A 13 39.55 -9.57 -40.25
CA LEU A 13 39.23 -8.22 -39.82
C LEU A 13 37.84 -8.30 -39.20
N SER A 14 37.76 -8.63 -37.91
CA SER A 14 36.59 -8.30 -37.11
C SER A 14 36.61 -6.78 -37.00
N SER A 15 35.98 -6.12 -37.98
CA SER A 15 35.58 -4.73 -37.84
C SER A 15 34.64 -4.69 -36.65
N THR A 16 35.18 -4.51 -35.45
CA THR A 16 34.40 -4.05 -34.32
C THR A 16 33.88 -2.71 -34.77
N LEU A 17 32.62 -2.70 -35.21
CA LEU A 17 31.84 -1.49 -35.36
C LEU A 17 31.94 -0.83 -33.98
N VAL A 18 32.81 0.17 -33.84
CA VAL A 18 32.79 1.03 -32.67
C VAL A 18 31.49 1.80 -32.83
N MET A 19 30.40 1.22 -32.33
CA MET A 19 29.14 1.93 -32.13
C MET A 19 29.52 3.19 -31.36
N ALA A 20 29.19 4.36 -31.91
CA ALA A 20 29.49 5.61 -31.23
C ALA A 20 28.78 5.57 -29.87
N ASN A 21 29.56 5.53 -28.79
CA ASN A 21 29.01 5.47 -27.43
C ASN A 21 28.07 6.65 -27.21
N VAL A 22 26.83 6.39 -26.82
CA VAL A 22 25.85 7.45 -26.54
C VAL A 22 26.37 8.31 -25.38
N THR A 23 26.64 9.58 -25.66
CA THR A 23 27.16 10.50 -24.64
C THR A 23 26.05 10.99 -23.71
N VAL A 24 26.41 11.46 -22.51
CA VAL A 24 25.44 12.02 -21.54
C VAL A 24 24.64 13.21 -22.10
N PRO A 25 25.21 14.15 -22.88
CA PRO A 25 24.44 15.20 -23.54
C PRO A 25 23.47 14.68 -24.61
N GLU A 26 23.88 13.69 -25.40
CA GLU A 26 22.99 13.04 -26.37
C GLU A 26 21.85 12.29 -25.68
N LEU A 27 22.15 11.65 -24.55
CA LEU A 27 21.16 10.97 -23.70
C LEU A 27 20.19 11.96 -23.05
N ALA A 28 20.66 13.15 -22.64
CA ALA A 28 19.79 14.20 -22.12
C ALA A 28 18.74 14.63 -23.16
N ASN A 29 19.17 14.88 -24.40
CA ASN A 29 18.28 15.19 -25.50
C ASN A 29 17.36 14.02 -25.85
N ALA A 30 17.87 12.78 -25.82
CA ALA A 30 17.06 11.59 -26.06
C ALA A 30 15.91 11.45 -25.04
N ILE A 31 16.21 11.66 -23.76
CA ILE A 31 15.20 11.63 -22.69
C ILE A 31 14.13 12.71 -22.91
N GLN A 32 14.55 13.94 -23.25
CA GLN A 32 13.62 15.05 -23.50
C GLN A 32 12.74 14.83 -24.74
N LEU A 33 13.30 14.24 -25.80
CA LEU A 33 12.59 14.02 -27.07
C LEU A 33 11.80 12.71 -27.13
N GLY A 34 11.89 11.85 -26.11
CA GLY A 34 11.22 10.55 -26.14
C GLY A 34 11.95 9.47 -26.96
N ASP A 35 13.25 9.65 -27.25
CA ASP A 35 14.03 8.70 -28.06
C ASP A 35 14.46 7.48 -27.23
N GLU A 36 13.52 6.54 -27.09
CA GLU A 36 13.66 5.27 -26.34
C GLU A 36 14.80 4.38 -26.87
N ASN A 37 15.12 4.50 -28.16
CA ASN A 37 16.15 3.69 -28.80
C ASN A 37 17.54 4.09 -28.32
N LYS A 38 17.80 5.40 -28.17
CA LYS A 38 19.06 5.89 -27.62
C LYS A 38 19.25 5.55 -26.16
N VAL A 39 18.18 5.55 -25.36
CA VAL A 39 18.24 5.11 -23.96
C VAL A 39 18.57 3.62 -23.89
N THR A 40 17.92 2.80 -24.72
CA THR A 40 18.23 1.36 -24.83
C THR A 40 19.69 1.13 -25.26
N GLN A 41 20.14 1.86 -26.28
CA GLN A 41 21.50 1.75 -26.80
C GLN A 41 22.54 2.11 -25.72
N TYR A 42 22.35 3.23 -25.02
CA TYR A 42 23.22 3.65 -23.93
C TYR A 42 23.36 2.55 -22.86
N LEU A 43 22.25 1.95 -22.45
CA LEU A 43 22.24 0.87 -21.45
C LEU A 43 22.91 -0.41 -21.99
N ALA A 44 22.66 -0.76 -23.26
CA ALA A 44 23.28 -1.91 -23.91
C ALA A 44 24.81 -1.77 -24.08
N GLU A 45 25.30 -0.53 -24.21
CA GLU A 45 26.72 -0.19 -24.26
C GLU A 45 27.39 -0.20 -22.86
N GLY A 46 26.66 -0.58 -21.81
CA GLY A 46 27.16 -0.61 -20.43
C GLY A 46 27.11 0.75 -19.73
N GLY A 47 26.31 1.68 -20.25
CA GLY A 47 26.06 2.97 -19.65
C GLY A 47 25.53 2.84 -18.22
N ASN A 48 25.98 3.75 -17.34
CA ASN A 48 25.57 3.74 -15.94
C ASN A 48 24.14 4.30 -15.80
N PRO A 49 23.15 3.49 -15.38
CA PRO A 49 21.77 3.96 -15.20
C PRO A 49 21.63 5.04 -14.10
N ASN A 50 22.64 5.15 -13.23
CA ASN A 50 22.74 6.16 -12.17
C ASN A 50 23.57 7.40 -12.57
N ALA A 51 23.92 7.54 -13.84
CA ALA A 51 24.65 8.71 -14.31
C ALA A 51 23.87 10.01 -14.06
N THR A 52 24.61 11.11 -13.98
CA THR A 52 24.04 12.45 -13.86
C THR A 52 24.26 13.24 -15.15
N LEU A 53 23.23 13.97 -15.57
CA LEU A 53 23.34 14.97 -16.63
C LEU A 53 24.26 16.13 -16.21
N VAL A 54 24.64 16.98 -17.16
CA VAL A 54 25.55 18.14 -16.94
C VAL A 54 25.07 19.06 -15.82
N GLN A 55 23.76 19.13 -15.57
CA GLN A 55 23.14 19.96 -14.53
C GLN A 55 23.10 19.28 -13.15
N GLY A 56 23.62 18.04 -13.04
CA GLY A 56 23.67 17.24 -11.81
C GLY A 56 22.41 16.40 -11.54
N GLN A 57 21.42 16.43 -12.43
CA GLN A 57 20.21 15.61 -12.35
C GLN A 57 20.53 14.15 -12.70
N THR A 58 20.02 13.19 -11.94
CA THR A 58 20.11 11.77 -12.34
C THR A 58 19.26 11.50 -13.58
N LEU A 59 19.57 10.44 -14.33
CA LEU A 59 18.76 10.02 -15.47
C LEU A 59 17.31 9.77 -15.09
N VAL A 60 17.06 9.12 -13.94
CA VAL A 60 15.70 8.92 -13.39
C VAL A 60 14.98 10.25 -13.18
N PHE A 61 15.64 11.23 -12.54
CA PHE A 61 15.04 12.54 -12.29
C PHE A 61 14.72 13.27 -13.60
N ALA A 62 15.62 13.22 -14.57
CA ALA A 62 15.41 13.82 -15.89
C ALA A 62 14.25 13.17 -16.66
N SER A 63 14.12 11.83 -16.62
CA SER A 63 13.02 11.11 -17.26
C SER A 63 11.65 11.47 -16.66
N VAL A 64 11.58 11.64 -15.34
CA VAL A 64 10.35 12.09 -14.67
C VAL A 64 10.00 13.52 -15.07
N GLY A 65 10.98 14.43 -15.07
CA GLY A 65 10.78 15.83 -15.46
C GLY A 65 10.37 15.99 -16.94
N ALA A 66 10.87 15.12 -17.82
CA ALA A 66 10.48 15.05 -19.22
C ALA A 66 9.16 14.29 -19.46
N MET A 67 8.51 13.76 -18.41
CA MET A 67 7.34 12.88 -18.48
C MET A 67 7.55 11.64 -19.38
N ASN A 68 8.79 11.19 -19.53
CA ASN A 68 9.17 10.06 -20.38
C ASN A 68 9.17 8.77 -19.56
N ASN A 69 7.97 8.19 -19.37
CA ASN A 69 7.77 6.99 -18.54
C ASN A 69 8.46 5.74 -19.09
N LYS A 70 8.72 5.70 -20.40
CA LYS A 70 9.41 4.57 -21.04
C LYS A 70 10.91 4.60 -20.77
N ALA A 71 11.55 5.77 -20.93
CA ALA A 71 12.95 5.95 -20.50
C ALA A 71 13.10 5.70 -19.00
N LEU A 72 12.16 6.19 -18.19
CA LEU A 72 12.11 5.90 -16.75
C LEU A 72 12.09 4.39 -16.49
N LYS A 73 11.20 3.65 -17.17
CA LYS A 73 11.11 2.20 -17.03
C LYS A 73 12.41 1.49 -17.45
N GLN A 74 13.00 1.86 -18.59
CA GLN A 74 14.27 1.28 -19.06
C GLN A 74 15.40 1.46 -18.05
N LEU A 75 15.49 2.64 -17.43
CA LEU A 75 16.49 2.94 -16.41
C LEU A 75 16.24 2.15 -15.11
N ILE A 76 14.98 2.03 -14.68
CA ILE A 76 14.59 1.20 -13.51
C ILE A 76 14.93 -0.27 -13.76
N ASP A 77 14.57 -0.82 -14.92
CA ASP A 77 14.86 -2.20 -15.30
C ASP A 77 16.37 -2.48 -15.33
N ALA A 78 17.18 -1.46 -15.64
CA ALA A 78 18.64 -1.52 -15.60
C ALA A 78 19.27 -1.31 -14.20
N GLY A 79 18.46 -1.13 -13.15
CA GLY A 79 18.94 -0.98 -11.77
C GLY A 79 19.27 0.46 -11.35
N ALA A 80 18.61 1.46 -11.93
CA ALA A 80 18.71 2.83 -11.43
C ALA A 80 18.17 2.99 -10.00
N ASP A 81 18.85 3.80 -9.19
CA ASP A 81 18.42 4.20 -7.85
C ASP A 81 17.31 5.25 -7.95
N VAL A 82 16.08 4.80 -7.72
CA VAL A 82 14.86 5.61 -7.79
C VAL A 82 14.73 6.67 -6.71
N ASN A 83 15.57 6.64 -5.67
CA ASN A 83 15.52 7.57 -4.55
C ASN A 83 16.41 8.80 -4.75
N ARG A 84 17.33 8.77 -5.72
CA ARG A 84 18.30 9.85 -5.95
C ARG A 84 17.83 10.80 -7.05
N GLY A 85 17.49 12.04 -6.67
CA GLY A 85 17.14 13.11 -7.61
C GLY A 85 18.34 13.87 -8.20
N GLY A 86 19.52 13.72 -7.59
CA GLY A 86 20.71 14.50 -7.96
C GLY A 86 20.67 15.92 -7.40
N SER A 87 21.15 16.89 -8.19
CA SER A 87 21.15 18.31 -7.83
C SER A 87 20.57 19.19 -8.94
N ILE A 88 19.98 20.33 -8.57
CA ILE A 88 19.58 21.39 -9.48
C ILE A 88 20.30 22.67 -9.03
N GLY A 89 21.08 23.28 -9.93
CA GLY A 89 21.82 24.51 -9.62
C GLY A 89 22.79 24.35 -8.44
N GLY A 90 23.40 23.16 -8.29
CA GLY A 90 24.32 22.83 -7.20
C GLY A 90 23.67 22.58 -5.84
N ARG A 91 22.33 22.56 -5.76
CA ARG A 91 21.58 22.23 -4.53
C ARG A 91 20.92 20.85 -4.65
N PRO A 92 20.76 20.10 -3.55
CA PRO A 92 20.04 18.84 -3.57
C PRO A 92 18.65 19.00 -4.18
N ALA A 93 18.30 18.17 -5.16
CA ALA A 93 16.97 18.14 -5.72
C ALA A 93 15.99 17.43 -4.77
N MET A 94 14.69 17.64 -4.97
CA MET A 94 13.67 16.76 -4.38
C MET A 94 13.81 15.32 -4.93
N SER A 95 13.17 14.33 -4.30
CA SER A 95 13.23 12.96 -4.83
C SER A 95 12.51 12.86 -6.18
N PRO A 96 12.87 11.89 -7.05
CA PRO A 96 12.14 11.64 -8.28
C PRO A 96 10.65 11.38 -8.05
N LEU A 97 10.30 10.72 -6.95
CA LEU A 97 8.92 10.48 -6.55
C LEU A 97 8.16 11.77 -6.25
N MET A 98 8.79 12.74 -5.55
CA MET A 98 8.18 14.05 -5.32
C MET A 98 8.03 14.85 -6.61
N LEU A 99 9.00 14.75 -7.53
CA LEU A 99 8.89 15.38 -8.84
C LEU A 99 7.70 14.81 -9.62
N ALA A 100 7.53 13.48 -9.65
CA ALA A 100 6.43 12.81 -10.34
C ALA A 100 5.06 13.30 -9.83
N VAL A 101 4.93 13.52 -8.52
CA VAL A 101 3.75 14.13 -7.91
C VAL A 101 3.56 15.57 -8.36
N SER A 102 4.63 16.38 -8.36
CA SER A 102 4.55 17.80 -8.72
C SER A 102 4.10 18.04 -10.16
N VAL A 103 4.43 17.11 -11.06
CA VAL A 103 4.01 17.15 -12.48
C VAL A 103 2.76 16.30 -12.76
N SER A 104 2.11 15.77 -11.71
CA SER A 104 0.92 14.92 -11.79
C SER A 104 1.06 13.71 -12.75
N ASN A 105 2.25 13.13 -12.82
CA ASN A 105 2.53 11.97 -13.67
C ASN A 105 2.33 10.67 -12.86
N ASN A 106 1.08 10.19 -12.81
CA ASN A 106 0.69 9.01 -12.03
C ASN A 106 1.41 7.72 -12.46
N ASP A 107 1.69 7.56 -13.75
CA ASP A 107 2.45 6.42 -14.26
C ASP A 107 3.89 6.42 -13.73
N ALA A 108 4.55 7.58 -13.70
CA ALA A 108 5.87 7.71 -13.07
C ALA A 108 5.81 7.45 -11.56
N ILE A 109 4.77 7.92 -10.86
CA ILE A 109 4.56 7.63 -9.43
C ILE A 109 4.50 6.11 -9.22
N LYS A 110 3.69 5.41 -10.01
CA LYS A 110 3.54 3.96 -9.94
C LYS A 110 4.88 3.25 -10.19
N LEU A 111 5.57 3.57 -11.28
CA LEU A 111 6.87 2.99 -11.63
C LEU A 111 7.91 3.18 -10.51
N LEU A 112 7.96 4.37 -9.92
CA LEU A 112 8.90 4.68 -8.84
C LEU A 112 8.54 3.97 -7.54
N VAL A 113 7.26 3.87 -7.19
CA VAL A 113 6.79 3.15 -5.98
C VAL A 113 7.04 1.65 -6.11
N ASP A 114 6.67 1.05 -7.24
CA ASP A 114 6.88 -0.38 -7.54
C ASP A 114 8.37 -0.75 -7.48
N ALA A 115 9.26 0.19 -7.85
CA ALA A 115 10.71 0.04 -7.78
C ALA A 115 11.33 0.32 -6.39
N GLY A 116 10.52 0.48 -5.33
CA GLY A 116 10.99 0.74 -3.97
C GLY A 116 11.29 2.21 -3.66
N GLY A 117 10.63 3.14 -4.37
CA GLY A 117 10.69 4.57 -4.13
C GLY A 117 10.20 4.92 -2.72
N ASN A 118 11.03 5.64 -1.97
CA ASN A 118 10.74 5.99 -0.59
C ASN A 118 9.69 7.10 -0.50
N VAL A 119 8.43 6.69 -0.32
CA VAL A 119 7.25 7.55 -0.13
C VAL A 119 7.34 8.49 1.08
N ASN A 120 8.20 8.17 2.05
CA ASN A 120 8.38 8.95 3.28
C ASN A 120 9.46 10.05 3.17
N THR A 121 10.17 10.11 2.05
CA THR A 121 11.18 11.15 1.80
C THR A 121 10.54 12.53 1.90
N LYS A 122 11.21 13.44 2.61
CA LYS A 122 10.77 14.83 2.76
C LYS A 122 11.74 15.78 2.08
N TYR A 123 11.21 16.76 1.35
CA TYR A 123 11.95 17.89 0.83
C TYR A 123 11.29 19.17 1.32
N MET A 124 12.09 20.08 1.92
CA MET A 124 11.59 21.30 2.58
C MET A 124 10.45 21.02 3.59
N GLY A 125 10.52 19.88 4.30
CA GLY A 125 9.53 19.47 5.31
C GLY A 125 8.26 18.81 4.76
N ILE A 126 8.09 18.72 3.43
CA ILE A 126 6.91 18.17 2.77
C ILE A 126 7.25 16.80 2.17
N SER A 127 6.37 15.79 2.35
CA SER A 127 6.50 14.48 1.69
C SER A 127 5.75 14.43 0.36
N ALA A 128 6.02 13.42 -0.47
CA ALA A 128 5.29 13.18 -1.71
C ALA A 128 3.76 13.09 -1.48
N ARG A 129 3.32 12.38 -0.43
CA ARG A 129 1.90 12.26 -0.06
C ARG A 129 1.29 13.61 0.36
N GLN A 130 2.02 14.41 1.14
CA GLN A 130 1.53 15.74 1.52
C GLN A 130 1.45 16.68 0.32
N MET A 131 2.38 16.57 -0.63
CA MET A 131 2.32 17.31 -1.89
C MET A 131 1.12 16.89 -2.73
N ALA A 132 0.88 15.58 -2.90
CA ALA A 132 -0.29 15.07 -3.62
C ALA A 132 -1.61 15.57 -3.01
N LYS A 133 -1.68 15.63 -1.67
CA LYS A 133 -2.82 16.20 -0.93
C LYS A 133 -3.00 17.68 -1.23
N ASN A 134 -1.93 18.48 -1.20
CA ASN A 134 -2.00 19.92 -1.46
C ASN A 134 -2.41 20.23 -2.90
N LEU A 135 -2.05 19.36 -3.85
CA LEU A 135 -2.42 19.46 -5.26
C LEU A 135 -3.83 18.92 -5.56
N GLY A 136 -4.49 18.25 -4.61
CA GLY A 136 -5.77 17.58 -4.84
C GLY A 136 -5.66 16.35 -5.77
N ASN A 137 -4.46 15.81 -5.96
CA ASN A 137 -4.24 14.65 -6.84
C ASN A 137 -4.56 13.35 -6.08
N HIS A 138 -5.82 12.91 -6.20
CA HIS A 138 -6.35 11.72 -5.53
C HIS A 138 -5.67 10.42 -6.00
N ASP A 139 -5.36 10.29 -7.29
CA ASP A 139 -4.70 9.09 -7.84
C ASP A 139 -3.26 8.96 -7.29
N ALA A 140 -2.53 10.08 -7.23
CA ALA A 140 -1.21 10.12 -6.59
C ALA A 140 -1.30 9.74 -5.11
N LEU A 141 -2.35 10.17 -4.39
CA LEU A 141 -2.54 9.77 -2.99
C LEU A 141 -2.73 8.25 -2.84
N VAL A 142 -3.47 7.61 -3.76
CA VAL A 142 -3.65 6.16 -3.78
C VAL A 142 -2.32 5.45 -4.07
N LEU A 143 -1.58 5.90 -5.07
CA LEU A 143 -0.30 5.30 -5.47
C LEU A 143 0.82 5.49 -4.43
N LEU A 144 0.75 6.55 -3.61
CA LEU A 144 1.73 6.85 -2.56
C LEU A 144 1.36 6.24 -1.20
N THR A 145 0.23 5.54 -1.11
CA THR A 145 -0.11 4.73 0.06
C THR A 145 0.79 3.49 0.04
N PRO A 146 1.63 3.24 1.07
CA PRO A 146 2.51 2.09 1.06
C PRO A 146 1.70 0.79 0.91
N THR A 147 1.87 0.07 -0.19
CA THR A 147 1.38 -1.31 -0.33
C THR A 147 2.52 -2.25 -0.03
N ASP A 148 2.65 -2.69 1.22
CA ASP A 148 3.52 -3.81 1.59
C ASP A 148 2.89 -5.15 1.17
N ILE A 149 2.57 -5.33 -0.12
CA ILE A 149 2.22 -6.64 -0.67
C ILE A 149 3.38 -7.10 -1.55
N LYS A 150 4.17 -8.06 -1.05
CA LYS A 150 4.91 -8.98 -1.92
C LYS A 150 3.94 -10.03 -2.48
N PRO A 151 4.11 -10.47 -3.75
CA PRO A 151 3.38 -11.62 -4.26
C PRO A 151 3.63 -12.84 -3.37
N VAL A 152 2.57 -13.56 -3.02
CA VAL A 152 2.72 -14.90 -2.45
C VAL A 152 3.21 -15.81 -3.58
N ASP A 153 4.49 -16.14 -3.55
CA ASP A 153 5.05 -17.19 -4.39
C ASP A 153 4.32 -18.51 -4.15
N ALA A 154 4.04 -19.20 -5.26
CA ALA A 154 3.43 -20.51 -5.30
C ALA A 154 4.21 -21.51 -4.44
N GLY A 155 3.66 -21.87 -3.28
CA GLY A 155 4.25 -22.90 -2.42
C GLY A 155 3.87 -22.76 -0.96
N SER A 156 2.57 -22.83 -0.64
CA SER A 156 2.14 -23.09 0.73
C SER A 156 0.96 -24.05 0.68
N THR A 157 1.19 -25.22 1.23
CA THR A 157 0.27 -26.35 1.44
C THR A 157 -1.15 -25.91 1.74
N HIS A 158 -2.10 -26.43 0.96
CA HIS A 158 -3.51 -26.46 1.34
C HIS A 158 -3.62 -27.20 2.67
N ILE A 159 -3.82 -26.45 3.76
CA ILE A 159 -4.34 -27.05 4.98
C ILE A 159 -5.79 -27.39 4.64
N ASN A 160 -6.09 -28.69 4.61
CA ASN A 160 -7.44 -29.19 4.43
C ASN A 160 -8.28 -28.78 5.65
N ILE A 161 -8.92 -27.63 5.56
CA ILE A 161 -9.80 -27.12 6.61
C ILE A 161 -11.12 -27.85 6.44
N LYS A 162 -11.41 -28.77 7.38
CA LYS A 162 -12.78 -29.23 7.59
C LYS A 162 -13.66 -27.99 7.76
N ASP A 163 -14.77 -28.01 7.04
CA ASP A 163 -15.85 -27.03 6.96
C ASP A 163 -16.22 -26.45 8.35
N PHE A 164 -15.46 -25.45 8.80
CA PHE A 164 -15.85 -24.60 9.90
C PHE A 164 -16.76 -23.54 9.29
N SER A 165 -18.06 -23.84 9.29
CA SER A 165 -19.09 -22.82 9.11
C SER A 165 -18.97 -21.82 10.26
N SER A 166 -18.10 -20.82 10.12
CA SER A 166 -18.02 -19.72 11.07
C SER A 166 -19.42 -19.13 11.19
N LYS A 167 -19.92 -18.95 12.43
CA LYS A 167 -21.28 -18.45 12.66
C LYS A 167 -21.44 -17.04 12.10
N THR A 168 -21.82 -16.98 10.84
CA THR A 168 -22.29 -15.87 9.98
C THR A 168 -21.44 -14.61 9.92
N ILE A 169 -21.02 -14.02 11.03
CA ILE A 169 -20.38 -12.69 11.02
C ILE A 169 -18.89 -12.73 10.68
N LEU A 170 -18.19 -13.83 10.96
CA LEU A 170 -16.84 -14.10 10.45
C LEU A 170 -16.86 -15.00 9.19
N SER A 171 -17.97 -14.98 8.46
CA SER A 171 -18.10 -15.73 7.22
C SER A 171 -17.35 -15.07 6.07
N GLN A 172 -16.83 -15.89 5.16
CA GLN A 172 -16.36 -15.51 3.83
C GLN A 172 -17.51 -15.33 2.81
N LEU A 173 -18.72 -14.93 3.26
CA LEU A 173 -19.88 -14.62 2.43
C LEU A 173 -20.33 -15.73 1.48
N SER A 174 -20.64 -16.91 2.02
CA SER A 174 -21.38 -17.93 1.24
C SER A 174 -22.72 -17.36 0.73
N PRO A 175 -23.33 -17.96 -0.31
CA PRO A 175 -24.66 -17.52 -0.78
C PRO A 175 -25.71 -17.47 0.34
N ALA A 176 -25.66 -18.41 1.30
CA ALA A 176 -26.54 -18.42 2.46
C ALA A 176 -26.27 -17.21 3.40
N ASP A 177 -25.00 -16.85 3.59
CA ASP A 177 -24.63 -15.69 4.40
C ASP A 177 -25.07 -14.38 3.75
N GLN A 178 -25.00 -14.27 2.43
CA GLN A 178 -25.48 -13.10 1.69
C GLN A 178 -26.99 -12.90 1.87
N ILE A 179 -27.77 -13.99 1.76
CA ILE A 179 -29.22 -13.96 2.03
C ILE A 179 -29.49 -13.54 3.47
N LYS A 180 -28.77 -14.12 4.43
CA LYS A 180 -28.92 -13.79 5.85
C LYS A 180 -28.53 -12.35 6.14
N ALA A 181 -27.44 -11.84 5.56
CA ALA A 181 -27.00 -10.45 5.71
C ALA A 181 -28.08 -9.46 5.26
N LYS A 182 -28.74 -9.75 4.13
CA LYS A 182 -29.90 -8.96 3.65
C LYS A 182 -31.09 -9.01 4.61
N GLN A 183 -31.38 -10.17 5.19
CA GLN A 183 -32.46 -10.31 6.19
C GLN A 183 -32.13 -9.55 7.47
N ASP A 184 -30.89 -9.66 7.95
CA ASP A 184 -30.42 -9.06 9.19
C ASP A 184 -30.22 -7.54 9.09
N ALA A 185 -30.12 -6.98 7.87
CA ALA A 185 -30.03 -5.54 7.63
C ALA A 185 -31.22 -4.77 8.24
N LYS A 186 -32.39 -5.40 8.34
CA LYS A 186 -33.59 -4.79 8.94
C LYS A 186 -33.49 -4.55 10.46
N ARG A 187 -32.49 -5.15 11.12
CA ARG A 187 -32.33 -5.09 12.59
C ARG A 187 -31.51 -3.89 13.07
N GLY A 188 -31.12 -2.98 12.18
CA GLY A 188 -30.39 -1.75 12.51
C GLY A 188 -28.99 -1.67 11.93
N GLU A 189 -28.33 -0.54 12.21
CA GLU A 189 -26.99 -0.23 11.74
C GLU A 189 -25.95 -1.13 12.43
N HIS A 190 -25.26 -1.95 11.65
CA HIS A 190 -24.18 -2.80 12.16
C HIS A 190 -23.07 -2.93 11.13
N LEU A 191 -22.32 -1.84 10.96
CA LEU A 191 -21.13 -1.82 10.10
C LEU A 191 -19.96 -2.60 10.73
N SER A 192 -19.79 -2.48 12.04
CA SER A 192 -18.60 -2.99 12.74
C SER A 192 -18.94 -3.60 14.09
N TYR A 193 -18.02 -4.41 14.60
CA TYR A 193 -18.12 -5.10 15.88
C TYR A 193 -17.03 -4.59 16.83
N PRO A 194 -17.39 -4.11 18.03
CA PRO A 194 -16.43 -3.70 19.05
C PRO A 194 -15.43 -4.80 19.39
N LEU A 195 -14.14 -4.55 19.15
CA LEU A 195 -13.04 -5.36 19.67
C LEU A 195 -12.67 -5.00 21.12
N TYR A 196 -13.55 -4.29 21.82
CA TYR A 196 -13.36 -3.89 23.21
C TYR A 196 -14.60 -4.26 24.03
N GLU A 197 -14.47 -4.28 25.35
CA GLU A 197 -15.63 -4.36 26.23
C GLU A 197 -16.10 -2.95 26.60
N LYS A 198 -17.41 -2.74 26.81
CA LYS A 198 -17.96 -1.45 27.23
C LYS A 198 -17.22 -0.94 28.47
N GLY A 199 -16.70 0.28 28.43
CA GLY A 199 -15.87 0.85 29.51
C GLY A 199 -14.40 0.41 29.49
N LYS A 200 -13.96 -0.39 28.52
CA LYS A 200 -12.55 -0.72 28.24
C LYS A 200 -12.12 -0.08 26.91
N GLY A 201 -10.96 0.55 26.89
CA GLY A 201 -10.38 1.26 25.76
C GLY A 201 -9.05 1.87 26.20
N PHE A 202 -8.24 2.37 25.29
CA PHE A 202 -6.84 2.68 25.61
C PHE A 202 -6.42 4.06 25.17
N PHE A 203 -5.61 4.70 26.01
CA PHE A 203 -5.19 6.10 25.89
C PHE A 203 -3.92 6.24 25.05
N THR A 204 -3.99 7.03 23.99
CA THR A 204 -2.80 7.49 23.26
C THR A 204 -2.33 8.81 23.81
N GLY A 205 -1.67 8.76 24.96
CA GLY A 205 -0.79 9.82 25.48
C GLY A 205 -1.41 11.18 25.85
N LEU A 206 -2.65 11.48 25.46
CA LEU A 206 -3.41 12.62 25.93
C LEU A 206 -4.09 12.20 27.24
N ALA A 207 -3.91 12.99 28.30
CA ALA A 207 -4.47 12.70 29.62
C ALA A 207 -5.97 12.37 29.55
N GLU A 208 -6.46 11.58 30.52
CA GLU A 208 -7.88 11.36 30.75
C GLU A 208 -8.60 12.72 30.76
N THR A 209 -9.38 13.00 29.72
CA THR A 209 -10.18 14.22 29.66
C THR A 209 -11.64 13.81 29.76
N MET A 210 -12.32 14.21 30.82
CA MET A 210 -13.77 14.12 30.87
C MET A 210 -14.35 15.36 30.22
N VAL A 211 -15.24 15.18 29.24
CA VAL A 211 -16.04 16.29 28.71
C VAL A 211 -17.47 15.78 28.58
N PHE A 212 -18.41 16.44 29.26
CA PHE A 212 -19.82 16.04 29.37
C PHE A 212 -20.06 14.64 29.97
N GLY A 213 -19.26 14.22 30.95
CA GLY A 213 -19.45 12.93 31.65
C GLY A 213 -19.07 11.70 30.83
N VAL A 214 -18.47 11.89 29.65
CA VAL A 214 -17.86 10.82 28.84
C VAL A 214 -16.35 10.86 29.03
N GLU A 215 -15.75 9.71 29.35
CA GLU A 215 -14.29 9.53 29.36
C GLU A 215 -13.75 9.67 27.92
N LYS A 216 -13.19 10.84 27.57
CA LYS A 216 -12.60 11.10 26.25
C LYS A 216 -11.12 10.70 26.21
N GLY A 217 -10.66 10.31 25.01
CA GLY A 217 -9.24 9.97 24.74
C GLY A 217 -8.94 8.48 24.56
N ARG A 218 -9.94 7.60 24.59
CA ARG A 218 -9.75 6.15 24.35
C ARG A 218 -9.90 5.82 22.87
N ILE A 219 -8.83 5.31 22.26
CA ILE A 219 -8.94 4.58 21.00
C ILE A 219 -9.64 3.27 21.28
N ARG A 220 -10.57 2.95 20.40
CA ARG A 220 -11.23 1.67 20.33
C ARG A 220 -10.95 1.04 18.98
N LEU A 221 -10.87 -0.27 18.95
CA LEU A 221 -10.74 -1.02 17.71
C LEU A 221 -12.10 -1.64 17.40
N ASN A 222 -12.53 -1.53 16.15
CA ASN A 222 -13.71 -2.25 15.67
C ASN A 222 -13.31 -3.20 14.55
N LEU A 223 -13.92 -4.37 14.53
CA LEU A 223 -13.80 -5.35 13.47
C LEU A 223 -14.91 -5.14 12.46
N ILE A 224 -14.55 -4.92 11.21
CA ILE A 224 -15.44 -4.96 10.07
C ILE A 224 -15.15 -6.27 9.33
N THR A 225 -16.23 -6.94 8.95
CA THR A 225 -16.20 -8.25 8.31
C THR A 225 -16.84 -8.15 6.94
N PRO A 226 -16.55 -9.07 6.00
CA PRO A 226 -17.26 -9.15 4.73
C PRO A 226 -18.78 -9.22 4.96
N TYR A 227 -19.22 -10.02 5.94
CA TYR A 227 -20.61 -10.11 6.35
C TYR A 227 -21.21 -8.76 6.80
N SER A 228 -20.53 -8.02 7.68
CA SER A 228 -21.03 -6.75 8.19
C SER A 228 -21.04 -5.66 7.12
N LEU A 229 -20.10 -5.66 6.17
CA LEU A 229 -20.14 -4.77 5.01
C LEU A 229 -21.34 -5.07 4.12
N TYR A 230 -21.56 -6.34 3.80
CA TYR A 230 -22.68 -6.77 2.96
C TYR A 230 -24.04 -6.46 3.62
N ARG A 231 -24.15 -6.69 4.93
CA ARG A 231 -25.31 -6.32 5.75
C ARG A 231 -25.52 -4.81 5.78
N HIS A 232 -24.46 -4.04 5.98
CA HIS A 232 -24.54 -2.58 6.06
C HIS A 232 -24.98 -1.97 4.74
N GLY A 233 -24.50 -2.48 3.60
CA GLY A 233 -24.96 -2.02 2.29
C GLY A 233 -26.47 -2.14 2.11
N TYR A 234 -27.07 -3.28 2.49
CA TYR A 234 -28.53 -3.42 2.49
C TYR A 234 -29.23 -2.57 3.54
N TYR A 235 -28.60 -2.30 4.68
CA TYR A 235 -29.14 -1.39 5.68
C TYR A 235 -29.22 0.03 5.11
N GLU A 236 -28.14 0.55 4.51
CA GLU A 236 -28.11 1.86 3.85
C GLU A 236 -29.17 1.95 2.75
N GLU A 237 -29.32 0.91 1.92
CA GLU A 237 -30.34 0.86 0.87
C GLU A 237 -31.75 1.04 1.44
N VAL A 238 -32.06 0.37 2.55
CA VAL A 238 -33.37 0.48 3.21
C VAL A 238 -33.56 1.85 3.87
N GLN A 239 -32.52 2.42 4.49
CA GLN A 239 -32.65 3.69 5.23
C GLN A 239 -32.61 4.93 4.35
N THR A 240 -31.79 4.92 3.30
CA THR A 240 -31.45 6.11 2.51
C THR A 240 -32.02 6.05 1.10
N PHE A 241 -32.57 4.90 0.69
CA PHE A 241 -32.99 4.62 -0.69
C PHE A 241 -31.84 4.69 -1.73
N ILE A 242 -30.59 4.73 -1.27
CA ILE A 242 -29.39 4.64 -2.13
C ILE A 242 -29.09 3.16 -2.40
N PRO A 243 -29.08 2.70 -3.66
CA PRO A 243 -28.89 1.28 -3.96
C PRO A 243 -27.58 0.71 -3.42
N PHE A 244 -27.62 -0.51 -2.87
CA PHE A 244 -26.40 -1.29 -2.68
C PHE A 244 -25.95 -1.82 -4.04
N THR A 245 -25.01 -1.10 -4.65
CA THR A 245 -24.62 -1.32 -6.05
C THR A 245 -23.89 -2.65 -6.26
N ASP A 246 -23.93 -3.16 -7.48
CA ASP A 246 -23.29 -4.43 -7.82
C ASP A 246 -21.76 -4.32 -7.81
N GLU A 247 -21.21 -3.12 -8.07
CA GLU A 247 -19.78 -2.84 -7.93
C GLU A 247 -19.35 -2.99 -6.47
N ALA A 248 -20.12 -2.43 -5.53
CA ALA A 248 -19.83 -2.55 -4.10
C ALA A 248 -19.93 -4.00 -3.61
N LYS A 249 -20.95 -4.76 -4.05
CA LYS A 249 -21.06 -6.20 -3.75
C LYS A 249 -19.87 -6.97 -4.30
N THR A 250 -19.47 -6.70 -5.55
CA THR A 250 -18.34 -7.35 -6.21
C THR A 250 -17.04 -7.08 -5.48
N GLU A 251 -16.79 -5.84 -5.06
CA GLU A 251 -15.61 -5.46 -4.28
C GLU A 251 -15.55 -6.21 -2.93
N ILE A 252 -16.68 -6.27 -2.21
CA ILE A 252 -16.76 -6.98 -0.92
C ILE A 252 -16.51 -8.48 -1.13
N LEU A 253 -17.10 -9.09 -2.16
CA LEU A 253 -16.91 -10.51 -2.47
C LEU A 253 -15.48 -10.84 -2.92
N ALA A 254 -14.83 -9.91 -3.63
CA ALA A 254 -13.43 -10.05 -4.04
C ALA A 254 -12.46 -10.04 -2.84
N ASN A 255 -12.89 -9.50 -1.69
CA ASN A 255 -12.10 -9.43 -0.45
C ASN A 255 -12.77 -10.19 0.70
N LYS A 256 -13.50 -11.26 0.39
CA LYS A 256 -14.24 -12.07 1.37
C LYS A 256 -13.35 -12.84 2.36
N ASP A 257 -12.07 -12.96 2.06
CA ASP A 257 -11.02 -13.54 2.89
C ASP A 257 -10.39 -12.51 3.85
N LYS A 258 -10.82 -11.25 3.81
CA LYS A 258 -10.25 -10.18 4.63
C LYS A 258 -11.24 -9.67 5.67
N VAL A 259 -10.72 -9.43 6.87
CA VAL A 259 -11.38 -8.60 7.88
C VAL A 259 -10.59 -7.33 8.10
N TYR A 260 -11.27 -6.29 8.55
CA TYR A 260 -10.68 -4.97 8.71
C TYR A 260 -10.80 -4.52 10.14
N ILE A 261 -9.68 -4.12 10.75
CA ILE A 261 -9.66 -3.48 12.05
C ILE A 261 -9.59 -1.97 11.81
N VAL A 262 -10.51 -1.23 12.39
CA VAL A 262 -10.60 0.23 12.25
C VAL A 262 -10.48 0.88 13.63
N PRO A 263 -9.56 1.84 13.81
CA PRO A 263 -9.53 2.66 15.01
C PRO A 263 -10.72 3.62 15.01
N TRP A 264 -11.35 3.76 16.15
CA TRP A 264 -12.45 4.68 16.37
C TRP A 264 -12.28 5.42 17.69
N SER A 265 -12.68 6.69 17.72
CA SER A 265 -12.76 7.51 18.92
C SER A 265 -14.14 8.16 18.99
N GLU A 266 -14.76 8.14 20.17
CA GLU A 266 -16.01 8.88 20.44
C GLU A 266 -15.81 10.40 20.47
N THR A 267 -14.56 10.87 20.42
CA THR A 267 -14.27 12.30 20.35
C THR A 267 -14.30 12.74 18.89
N TYR A 268 -15.48 13.12 18.41
CA TYR A 268 -15.66 13.75 17.11
C TYR A 268 -14.62 14.88 16.93
N GLY A 269 -13.72 14.71 15.94
CA GLY A 269 -13.03 15.82 15.29
C GLY A 269 -11.62 16.23 15.73
N VAL A 270 -10.94 15.60 16.71
CA VAL A 270 -9.66 16.17 17.20
C VAL A 270 -8.47 15.21 17.37
N ILE A 271 -8.59 13.90 17.17
CA ILE A 271 -7.38 13.06 17.20
C ILE A 271 -7.44 12.04 16.08
N PRO A 272 -6.79 12.28 14.93
CA PRO A 272 -6.31 11.17 14.11
C PRO A 272 -5.36 10.37 15.00
N SER A 273 -5.88 9.30 15.58
CA SER A 273 -5.02 8.33 16.24
C SER A 273 -4.17 7.67 15.17
N TYR A 274 -2.94 8.14 15.03
CA TYR A 274 -1.97 7.54 14.14
C TYR A 274 -1.49 6.24 14.79
N ILE A 275 -2.18 5.13 14.55
CA ILE A 275 -1.62 3.82 14.85
C ILE A 275 -0.57 3.56 13.77
N LYS A 276 0.72 3.72 14.11
CA LYS A 276 1.80 3.52 13.13
C LYS A 276 2.02 2.04 12.79
N ASN A 277 1.53 1.14 13.63
CA ASN A 277 1.61 -0.29 13.38
C ASN A 277 0.49 -1.01 14.14
N LEU A 278 -0.18 -1.94 13.47
CA LEU A 278 -1.19 -2.81 14.06
C LEU A 278 -0.86 -4.24 13.64
N VAL A 279 -0.67 -5.12 14.62
CA VAL A 279 -0.28 -6.51 14.40
C VAL A 279 -1.19 -7.45 15.19
N ILE A 280 -1.28 -8.70 14.75
CA ILE A 280 -1.85 -9.79 15.52
C ILE A 280 -0.69 -10.69 15.98
N ARG A 281 -0.60 -10.96 17.27
CA ARG A 281 0.29 -11.99 17.82
C ARG A 281 -0.53 -13.23 18.13
N LYS A 282 -0.15 -14.36 17.54
CA LYS A 282 -0.84 -15.64 17.71
C LYS A 282 0.14 -16.79 17.59
N ASN A 283 0.10 -17.74 18.52
CA ASN A 283 0.99 -18.91 18.54
C ASN A 283 2.49 -18.56 18.40
N GLY A 284 2.92 -17.45 19.01
CA GLY A 284 4.31 -16.97 18.91
C GLY A 284 4.69 -16.31 17.59
N GLN A 285 3.79 -16.27 16.60
CA GLN A 285 3.96 -15.56 15.33
C GLN A 285 3.33 -14.16 15.40
N ILE A 286 3.87 -13.25 14.58
CA ILE A 286 3.39 -11.87 14.44
C ILE A 286 2.90 -11.70 13.00
N TYR A 287 1.64 -11.30 12.84
CA TYR A 287 1.00 -11.01 11.58
C TYR A 287 0.82 -9.50 11.48
N HIS A 288 1.40 -8.89 10.45
CA HIS A 288 1.31 -7.46 10.23
C HIS A 288 0.03 -7.12 9.47
N ALA A 289 -0.65 -6.04 9.88
CA ALA A 289 -1.75 -5.50 9.10
C ALA A 289 -1.25 -4.95 7.76
N GLN A 290 -2.05 -5.11 6.72
CA GLN A 290 -1.95 -4.28 5.52
C GLN A 290 -2.83 -3.03 5.71
N GLU A 291 -2.25 -1.83 5.65
CA GLU A 291 -3.05 -0.61 5.59
C GLU A 291 -3.74 -0.53 4.21
N VAL A 292 -5.06 -0.45 4.21
CA VAL A 292 -5.88 -0.49 2.99
C VAL A 292 -6.91 0.63 2.99
N SER A 293 -7.38 0.99 1.80
CA SER A 293 -8.52 1.89 1.63
C SER A 293 -9.49 1.32 0.61
N PRO A 294 -10.26 0.27 0.94
CA PRO A 294 -11.30 -0.24 0.03
C PRO A 294 -12.26 0.89 -0.33
N ASN A 295 -12.61 1.02 -1.62
CA ASN A 295 -13.45 2.09 -2.14
C ASN A 295 -14.77 2.15 -1.37
N TYR A 296 -15.35 0.98 -1.08
CA TYR A 296 -16.56 0.89 -0.29
C TYR A 296 -16.39 1.44 1.14
N LEU A 297 -15.28 1.15 1.83
CA LEU A 297 -15.02 1.65 3.19
C LEU A 297 -14.70 3.15 3.22
N MET A 298 -14.03 3.66 2.19
CA MET A 298 -13.77 5.09 2.06
C MET A 298 -15.07 5.89 1.96
N ARG A 299 -16.06 5.37 1.22
CA ARG A 299 -17.40 5.98 1.13
C ARG A 299 -18.06 6.12 2.50
N LEU A 300 -17.79 5.19 3.41
CA LEU A 300 -18.31 5.19 4.78
C LEU A 300 -17.54 6.12 5.74
N GLY A 301 -16.56 6.89 5.24
CA GLY A 301 -15.78 7.83 6.04
C GLY A 301 -14.73 7.19 6.95
N VAL A 302 -14.38 5.93 6.71
CA VAL A 302 -13.35 5.20 7.48
C VAL A 302 -11.97 5.56 6.92
N SER A 303 -11.12 6.20 7.72
CA SER A 303 -9.86 6.81 7.27
C SER A 303 -8.58 6.02 7.59
N SER A 304 -8.64 5.07 8.53
CA SER A 304 -7.53 4.17 8.86
C SER A 304 -8.07 2.75 8.97
N THR A 305 -7.67 1.88 8.06
CA THR A 305 -8.20 0.53 7.93
C THR A 305 -7.05 -0.47 7.82
N TYR A 306 -7.04 -1.45 8.72
CA TYR A 306 -5.99 -2.46 8.83
C TYR A 306 -6.56 -3.82 8.45
N ALA A 307 -6.19 -4.32 7.27
CA ALA A 307 -6.65 -5.61 6.79
C ALA A 307 -5.84 -6.77 7.37
N PHE A 308 -6.56 -7.85 7.71
CA PHE A 308 -6.03 -9.14 8.12
C PHE A 308 -6.74 -10.27 7.38
N ASP A 309 -6.04 -11.39 7.24
CA ASP A 309 -6.68 -12.64 6.83
C ASP A 309 -7.73 -13.05 7.87
N ILE A 310 -8.95 -13.31 7.41
CA ILE A 310 -10.09 -13.73 8.25
C ILE A 310 -9.81 -15.03 9.01
N ASN A 311 -8.97 -15.91 8.48
CA ASN A 311 -8.62 -17.19 9.08
C ASN A 311 -7.77 -17.03 10.36
N LEU A 312 -7.22 -15.84 10.62
CA LEU A 312 -6.61 -15.54 11.92
C LEU A 312 -7.65 -15.56 13.05
N PHE A 313 -8.94 -15.40 12.74
CA PHE A 313 -10.06 -15.43 13.69
C PHE A 313 -10.73 -16.81 13.78
N ASP A 314 -9.94 -17.87 13.93
CA ASP A 314 -10.38 -19.27 14.00
C ASP A 314 -10.92 -19.72 15.40
N GLY A 315 -11.01 -18.81 16.36
CA GLY A 315 -11.47 -19.09 17.72
C GLY A 315 -10.36 -19.46 18.71
N GLU A 316 -9.12 -19.61 18.26
CA GLU A 316 -7.94 -19.76 19.13
C GLU A 316 -7.48 -18.42 19.71
N PRO A 317 -6.90 -18.40 20.93
CA PRO A 317 -6.43 -17.16 21.56
C PRO A 317 -5.40 -16.41 20.72
N MET A 318 -5.54 -15.10 20.66
CA MET A 318 -4.59 -14.19 20.02
C MET A 318 -4.56 -12.83 20.71
N GLU A 319 -3.60 -11.98 20.35
CA GLU A 319 -3.53 -10.60 20.82
C GLU A 319 -3.47 -9.65 19.64
N ILE A 320 -4.32 -8.63 19.65
CA ILE A 320 -4.24 -7.52 18.72
C ILE A 320 -3.37 -6.45 19.39
N ILE A 321 -2.30 -6.04 18.72
CA ILE A 321 -1.32 -5.10 19.25
C ILE A 321 -1.30 -3.86 18.35
N ALA A 322 -1.67 -2.71 18.90
CA ALA A 322 -1.59 -1.42 18.22
C ALA A 322 -0.45 -0.58 18.80
N ILE A 323 0.30 0.11 17.95
CA ILE A 323 1.40 0.99 18.36
C ILE A 323 1.05 2.44 18.05
N ASP A 324 1.03 3.26 19.08
CA ASP A 324 0.84 4.70 18.99
C ASP A 324 2.02 5.35 18.25
N ALA A 325 1.77 6.12 17.20
CA ALA A 325 2.80 6.83 16.45
C ALA A 325 3.47 7.96 17.23
N SER A 326 2.78 8.55 18.21
CA SER A 326 3.27 9.72 18.94
C SER A 326 4.32 9.38 19.98
N ASN A 327 4.21 8.20 20.60
CA ASN A 327 4.99 7.83 21.78
C ASN A 327 5.45 6.37 21.80
N ASN A 328 5.15 5.58 20.77
CA ASN A 328 5.50 4.16 20.63
C ASN A 328 4.93 3.24 21.70
N LYS A 329 3.96 3.68 22.52
CA LYS A 329 3.29 2.81 23.48
C LYS A 329 2.51 1.73 22.74
N GLN A 330 2.61 0.52 23.28
CA GLN A 330 1.86 -0.62 22.78
C GLN A 330 0.55 -0.74 23.53
N LEU A 331 -0.51 -0.88 22.76
CA LEU A 331 -1.81 -1.33 23.18
C LEU A 331 -1.88 -2.81 22.87
N VAL A 332 -1.96 -3.68 23.88
CA VAL A 332 -2.22 -5.11 23.71
C VAL A 332 -3.66 -5.44 24.09
N MET A 333 -4.38 -6.07 23.18
CA MET A 333 -5.78 -6.44 23.32
C MET A 333 -5.91 -7.97 23.17
N PRO A 334 -6.10 -8.70 24.28
CA PRO A 334 -6.28 -10.13 24.23
C PRO A 334 -7.65 -10.50 23.67
N ILE A 335 -7.65 -11.41 22.70
CA ILE A 335 -8.82 -12.06 22.14
C ILE A 335 -8.74 -13.52 22.58
N ASP A 336 -9.40 -13.83 23.69
CA ASP A 336 -9.40 -15.15 24.30
C ASP A 336 -10.67 -15.93 23.96
N ARG A 337 -10.74 -17.17 24.44
CA ARG A 337 -11.90 -18.02 24.17
C ARG A 337 -13.22 -17.41 24.66
N LYS A 338 -13.20 -16.75 25.82
CA LYS A 338 -14.38 -16.10 26.39
C LYS A 338 -14.85 -14.94 25.51
N PHE A 339 -13.91 -14.21 24.91
CA PHE A 339 -14.19 -13.09 24.00
C PHE A 339 -15.00 -13.56 22.79
N TYR A 340 -14.57 -14.63 22.15
CA TYR A 340 -15.26 -15.23 20.99
C TYR A 340 -16.63 -15.82 21.41
N GLU A 341 -16.72 -16.50 22.57
CA GLU A 341 -17.95 -17.16 23.08
C GLU A 341 -19.05 -16.12 23.33
N LYS A 342 -18.69 -15.03 24.02
CA LYS A 342 -19.59 -13.92 24.33
C LYS A 342 -20.16 -13.24 23.08
N ARG A 343 -19.46 -13.31 21.95
CA ARG A 343 -19.86 -12.71 20.68
C ARG A 343 -20.44 -13.72 19.68
N GLY A 344 -20.49 -15.00 20.04
CA GLY A 344 -20.95 -16.07 19.17
C GLY A 344 -20.06 -16.29 17.94
N TRP A 345 -18.76 -15.97 18.03
CA TRP A 345 -17.78 -16.09 16.94
C TRP A 345 -17.19 -17.52 16.81
N TYR A 346 -17.89 -18.54 17.33
CA TYR A 346 -17.52 -19.96 17.32
C TYR A 346 -18.43 -20.80 16.44
#